data_AF-A0A067BQ45-F1
#
_entry.id   AF-A0A067BQ45-F1
#
_cell.length_a   1.000
_cell.length_b   1.000
_cell.length_c   1.000
_cell.angle_alpha   90.00
_cell.angle_beta   90.00
_cell.angle_gamma   90.00
#
_symmetry.space_group_name_H-M   'P 1'
#
loop_
_entity.id
_entity.type
_entity.pdbx_description
1 polymer ?
#
loop_
_entity_poly.entity_id
_entity_poly.type
_entity_poly.pdbx_seq_one_letter_code
_entity_poly.pdbx_strand_id
1 'polypeptide(L)'
;MLQRISTKTPAASLRSLVAPASAARPFSSAAESKDDLTESLQSLQKETAAKTVPWFLENMPAAYFRAITKEDRLHHLNAITSLVNAQQPEILLSSPDKKVYSYIRTGEQYPGMLSKIIEQLPNDPSIGQLARVKIFSSLDDTLALDVFRFGRQEPFRNATPEEKAALS
;
A
#
# COMPACT_ATOMS: atom_id res chain seq x y z
N MET A 1 24.72 -28.12 -73.33
CA MET A 1 24.44 -26.74 -73.79
C MET A 1 25.27 -25.80 -72.91
N LEU A 2 26.25 -25.09 -73.49
CA LEU A 2 26.98 -23.89 -72.99
C LEU A 2 27.77 -24.04 -71.66
N GLN A 3 29.08 -24.37 -71.68
CA GLN A 3 30.26 -23.46 -71.74
C GLN A 3 30.21 -22.22 -70.80
N ARG A 4 31.24 -22.02 -69.95
CA ARG A 4 32.28 -20.96 -70.08
C ARG A 4 33.11 -20.63 -68.78
N ILE A 5 34.45 -20.66 -68.94
CA ILE A 5 35.55 -19.76 -68.44
C ILE A 5 35.73 -19.62 -66.90
N SER A 6 36.85 -19.96 -66.23
CA SER A 6 38.26 -19.53 -66.26
C SER A 6 38.60 -18.12 -65.74
N THR A 7 39.64 -18.09 -64.90
CA THR A 7 40.58 -17.01 -64.55
C THR A 7 40.34 -16.09 -63.34
N LYS A 8 41.42 -16.06 -62.53
CA LYS A 8 42.12 -14.90 -61.94
C LYS A 8 41.64 -14.29 -60.63
N THR A 9 42.47 -14.52 -59.62
CA THR A 9 42.81 -13.63 -58.50
C THR A 9 43.13 -12.20 -58.98
N PRO A 10 42.81 -11.20 -58.15
CA PRO A 10 43.88 -10.30 -57.73
C PRO A 10 43.88 -10.02 -56.22
N ALA A 11 45.09 -9.79 -55.73
CA ALA A 11 45.37 -9.27 -54.39
C ALA A 11 44.86 -7.82 -54.26
N ALA A 12 44.29 -7.48 -53.10
CA ALA A 12 44.08 -6.09 -52.71
C ALA A 12 44.09 -5.94 -51.17
N SER A 13 45.10 -5.19 -50.73
CA SER A 13 45.12 -4.25 -49.60
C SER A 13 44.81 -4.72 -48.17
N LEU A 14 45.90 -4.72 -47.40
CA LEU A 14 45.95 -4.37 -45.98
C LEU A 14 45.08 -3.13 -45.68
N ARG A 15 44.06 -3.30 -44.85
CA ARG A 15 43.51 -2.22 -44.02
C ARG A 15 43.40 -2.71 -42.59
N SER A 16 44.34 -2.24 -41.78
CA SER A 16 44.21 -2.13 -40.34
C SER A 16 42.89 -1.44 -40.02
N LEU A 17 41.94 -2.18 -39.46
CA LEU A 17 40.80 -1.63 -38.76
C LEU A 17 41.07 -1.85 -37.29
N VAL A 18 41.58 -0.79 -36.67
CA VAL A 18 41.57 -0.58 -35.23
C VAL A 18 40.14 -0.85 -34.75
N ALA A 19 39.97 -1.93 -33.98
CA ALA A 19 38.75 -2.14 -33.24
C ALA A 19 38.60 -0.97 -32.26
N PRO A 20 37.47 -0.24 -32.22
CA PRO A 20 37.18 0.57 -31.06
C PRO A 20 37.05 -0.42 -29.91
N ALA A 21 37.94 -0.30 -28.92
CA ALA A 21 37.78 -0.94 -27.63
C ALA A 21 36.37 -0.63 -27.17
N SER A 22 35.52 -1.66 -27.18
CA SER A 22 34.18 -1.58 -26.64
C SER A 22 34.37 -1.17 -25.19
N ALA A 23 34.12 0.11 -24.92
CA ALA A 23 34.08 0.64 -23.58
C ALA A 23 32.99 -0.16 -22.88
N ALA A 24 33.42 -1.21 -22.17
CA ALA A 24 32.66 -1.77 -21.08
C ALA A 24 32.41 -0.58 -20.17
N ARG A 25 31.24 0.06 -20.34
CA ARG A 25 30.71 0.96 -19.33
C ARG A 25 30.81 0.13 -18.06
N PRO A 26 31.59 0.56 -17.05
CA PRO A 26 31.42 -0.04 -15.76
C PRO A 26 29.96 0.24 -15.44
N PHE A 27 29.15 -0.83 -15.33
CA PHE A 27 27.99 -0.76 -14.49
C PHE A 27 28.55 -0.50 -13.11
N SER A 28 28.80 0.78 -12.84
CA SER A 28 29.12 1.27 -11.52
C SER A 28 27.85 0.99 -10.75
N SER A 29 27.80 -0.15 -10.07
CA SER A 29 27.02 -0.27 -8.86
C SER A 29 27.64 0.72 -7.89
N ALA A 30 27.36 2.02 -8.10
CA ALA A 30 27.60 3.02 -7.10
C ALA A 30 26.82 2.50 -5.89
N ALA A 31 27.55 2.12 -4.83
CA ALA A 31 26.96 1.67 -3.60
C ALA A 31 25.96 2.75 -3.17
N GLU A 32 24.68 2.41 -3.24
CA GLU A 32 23.59 3.33 -2.95
C GLU A 32 23.81 3.89 -1.54
N SER A 33 24.03 5.20 -1.43
CA SER A 33 24.34 5.78 -0.14
C SER A 33 23.08 5.81 0.73
N LYS A 34 23.25 5.69 2.05
CA LYS A 34 22.13 5.73 3.00
C LYS A 34 21.27 6.99 2.80
N ASP A 35 21.93 8.12 2.53
CA ASP A 35 21.27 9.41 2.36
C ASP A 35 20.48 9.44 1.06
N ASP A 36 21.04 8.96 -0.05
CA ASP A 36 20.35 8.87 -1.35
C ASP A 36 19.09 7.99 -1.27
N LEU A 37 19.18 6.84 -0.59
CA LEU A 37 18.05 5.93 -0.44
C LEU A 37 16.97 6.54 0.48
N THR A 38 17.38 7.25 1.52
CA THR A 38 16.46 7.94 2.44
C THR A 38 15.71 9.07 1.73
N GLU A 39 16.41 9.90 0.95
CA GLU A 39 15.81 10.98 0.16
C GLU A 39 14.85 10.42 -0.90
N SER A 40 15.24 9.35 -1.59
CA SER A 40 14.40 8.68 -2.59
C SER A 40 13.10 8.15 -1.97
N LEU A 41 13.19 7.50 -0.81
CA LEU A 41 12.01 7.00 -0.08
C LEU A 41 11.11 8.15 0.40
N GLN A 42 11.69 9.22 0.95
CA GLN A 42 10.93 10.39 1.40
C GLN A 42 10.20 11.07 0.24
N SER A 43 10.86 11.21 -0.92
CA SER A 43 10.26 11.77 -2.12
C SER A 43 9.07 10.93 -2.59
N LEU A 44 9.25 9.59 -2.65
CA LEU A 44 8.18 8.66 -3.02
C LEU A 44 6.98 8.75 -2.07
N GLN A 45 7.22 8.70 -0.75
CA GLN A 45 6.15 8.80 0.24
C GLN A 45 5.42 10.13 0.15
N LYS A 46 6.15 11.24 -0.06
CA LYS A 46 5.55 12.57 -0.22
C LYS A 46 4.67 12.64 -1.47
N GLU A 47 5.11 12.09 -2.59
CA GLU A 47 4.33 12.05 -3.82
C GLU A 47 3.06 11.19 -3.68
N THR A 48 3.19 9.99 -3.09
CA THR A 48 2.03 9.12 -2.83
C THR A 48 1.03 9.79 -1.88
N ALA A 49 1.51 10.42 -0.81
CA ALA A 49 0.67 11.12 0.15
C ALA A 49 -0.05 12.32 -0.48
N ALA A 50 0.63 13.08 -1.36
CA ALA A 50 0.04 14.23 -2.05
C ALA A 50 -1.17 13.84 -2.93
N LYS A 51 -1.22 12.60 -3.43
CA LYS A 51 -2.35 12.06 -4.22
C LYS A 51 -3.39 11.40 -3.32
N THR A 52 -2.95 10.62 -2.34
CA THR A 52 -3.83 9.79 -1.50
C THR A 52 -4.67 10.63 -0.53
N VAL A 53 -4.08 11.68 0.08
CA VAL A 53 -4.78 12.46 1.11
C VAL A 53 -5.99 13.22 0.56
N PRO A 54 -5.90 13.96 -0.56
CA PRO A 54 -7.07 14.60 -1.16
C PRO A 54 -8.16 13.60 -1.52
N TRP A 55 -7.80 12.52 -2.24
CA TRP A 55 -8.75 11.47 -2.60
C TRP A 55 -9.45 10.88 -1.36
N PHE A 56 -8.70 10.63 -0.29
CA PHE A 56 -9.25 10.06 0.95
C PHE A 56 -10.26 11.00 1.62
N LEU A 57 -9.99 12.31 1.65
CA LEU A 57 -10.90 13.30 2.22
C LEU A 57 -12.18 13.47 1.39
N GLU A 58 -12.07 13.31 0.07
CA GLU A 58 -13.19 13.45 -0.87
C GLU A 58 -14.04 12.18 -0.98
N ASN A 59 -13.41 11.00 -0.93
CA ASN A 59 -14.07 9.72 -1.21
C ASN A 59 -14.45 8.92 0.03
N MET A 60 -13.93 9.24 1.22
CA MET A 60 -14.39 8.55 2.43
C MET A 60 -15.70 9.15 2.97
N PRO A 61 -16.65 8.33 3.44
CA PRO A 61 -17.93 8.82 3.92
C PRO A 61 -17.78 9.65 5.21
N ALA A 62 -18.57 10.71 5.37
CA ALA A 62 -18.54 11.58 6.57
C ALA A 62 -18.73 10.81 7.89
N ALA A 63 -19.42 9.67 7.87
CA ALA A 63 -19.56 8.78 9.04
C ALA A 63 -18.20 8.25 9.53
N TYR A 64 -17.25 7.98 8.63
CA TYR A 64 -15.89 7.54 8.98
C TYR A 64 -15.17 8.59 9.83
N PHE A 65 -15.15 9.85 9.36
CA PHE A 65 -14.45 10.94 10.03
C PHE A 65 -15.04 11.29 11.40
N ARG A 66 -16.34 11.05 11.61
CA ARG A 66 -17.00 11.20 12.91
C ARG A 66 -16.71 10.04 13.85
N ALA A 67 -16.56 8.83 13.30
CA ALA A 67 -16.46 7.61 14.08
C ALA A 67 -15.03 7.23 14.47
N ILE A 68 -14.01 7.73 13.76
CA ILE A 68 -12.62 7.31 13.89
C ILE A 68 -11.75 8.47 14.37
N THR A 69 -10.89 8.19 15.35
CA THR A 69 -10.04 9.19 15.99
C THR A 69 -9.00 9.74 15.01
N LYS A 70 -8.40 10.90 15.31
CA LYS A 70 -7.35 11.46 14.45
C LYS A 70 -6.13 10.53 14.37
N GLU A 71 -5.76 9.89 15.49
CA GLU A 71 -4.65 8.95 15.57
C GLU A 71 -4.89 7.71 14.69
N ASP A 72 -6.04 7.05 14.87
CA ASP A 72 -6.42 5.89 14.05
C ASP A 72 -6.51 6.26 12.55
N ARG A 73 -7.02 7.45 12.24
CA ARG A 73 -7.06 7.96 10.86
C ARG A 73 -5.68 8.06 10.23
N LEU A 74 -4.67 8.50 10.97
CA LEU A 74 -3.29 8.57 10.47
C LEU A 74 -2.72 7.17 10.23
N HIS A 75 -3.01 6.22 11.13
CA HIS A 75 -2.60 4.82 10.93
C HIS A 75 -3.26 4.20 9.68
N HIS A 76 -4.56 4.40 9.50
CA HIS A 76 -5.27 3.92 8.31
C HIS A 76 -4.73 4.57 7.04
N LEU A 77 -4.50 5.89 7.06
CA LEU A 77 -3.98 6.61 5.91
C LEU A 77 -2.58 6.12 5.53
N ASN A 78 -1.69 5.90 6.51
CA ASN A 78 -0.36 5.34 6.28
C ASN A 78 -0.43 3.93 5.64
N ALA A 79 -1.38 3.11 6.10
CA ALA A 79 -1.59 1.79 5.52
C ALA A 79 -2.18 1.86 4.10
N ILE A 80 -3.13 2.76 3.84
CA ILE A 80 -3.67 3.00 2.50
C ILE A 80 -2.56 3.46 1.55
N THR A 81 -1.71 4.41 1.96
CA THR A 81 -0.56 4.85 1.14
C THR A 81 0.43 3.71 0.89
N SER A 82 0.57 2.79 1.85
CA SER A 82 1.41 1.60 1.68
C SER A 82 0.81 0.63 0.67
N LEU A 83 -0.52 0.43 0.69
CA LEU A 83 -1.24 -0.41 -0.29
C LEU A 83 -1.12 0.13 -1.71
N VAL A 84 -1.15 1.45 -1.92
CA VAL A 84 -0.99 2.07 -3.25
C VAL A 84 0.34 1.68 -3.89
N ASN A 85 1.39 1.55 -3.09
CA ASN A 85 2.73 1.18 -3.55
C ASN A 85 2.99 -0.34 -3.50
N ALA A 86 2.12 -1.10 -2.81
CA ALA A 86 2.26 -2.54 -2.64
C ALA A 86 1.42 -3.30 -3.67
N GLN A 87 1.87 -4.51 -4.02
CA GLN A 87 1.12 -5.42 -4.88
C GLN A 87 0.13 -6.30 -4.09
N GLN A 88 -0.13 -5.95 -2.83
CA GLN A 88 -1.06 -6.65 -1.96
C GLN A 88 -2.40 -5.89 -1.92
N PRO A 89 -3.54 -6.59 -2.09
CA PRO A 89 -4.85 -5.93 -2.09
C PRO A 89 -5.39 -5.65 -0.69
N GLU A 90 -4.77 -6.18 0.37
CA GLU A 90 -5.32 -6.14 1.73
C GLU A 90 -4.24 -6.04 2.80
N ILE A 91 -4.59 -5.42 3.93
CA ILE A 91 -3.74 -5.33 5.12
C ILE A 91 -4.60 -5.35 6.40
N LEU A 92 -4.13 -6.10 7.40
CA LEU A 92 -4.70 -6.11 8.75
C LEU A 92 -3.80 -5.30 9.68
N LEU A 93 -4.34 -4.25 10.27
CA LEU A 93 -3.69 -3.44 11.29
C LEU A 93 -4.20 -3.85 12.67
N SER A 94 -3.33 -3.76 13.67
CA SER A 94 -3.69 -3.93 15.07
C SER A 94 -3.23 -2.73 15.88
N SER A 95 -4.06 -2.26 16.80
CA SER A 95 -3.66 -1.28 17.79
C SER A 95 -2.58 -1.85 18.74
N PRO A 96 -1.75 -1.00 19.37
CA PRO A 96 -0.73 -1.46 20.32
C PRO A 96 -1.30 -2.27 21.50
N ASP A 97 -2.50 -1.93 21.94
CA ASP A 97 -3.23 -2.63 23.01
C ASP A 97 -3.97 -3.89 22.53
N LYS A 98 -3.89 -4.22 21.24
CA LYS A 98 -4.54 -5.37 20.58
C LYS A 98 -6.07 -5.41 20.76
N LYS A 99 -6.71 -4.28 21.03
CA LYS A 99 -8.18 -4.21 21.17
C LYS A 99 -8.88 -3.75 19.92
N VAL A 100 -8.17 -3.12 19.00
CA VAL A 100 -8.73 -2.62 17.74
C VAL A 100 -7.97 -3.24 16.59
N TYR A 101 -8.70 -3.82 15.66
CA TYR A 101 -8.19 -4.36 14.42
C TYR A 101 -8.85 -3.66 13.26
N SER A 102 -8.05 -3.16 12.32
CA SER A 102 -8.55 -2.48 11.13
C SER A 102 -8.12 -3.26 9.91
N TYR A 103 -9.09 -3.76 9.16
CA TYR A 103 -8.87 -4.51 7.94
C TYR A 103 -9.15 -3.59 6.75
N ILE A 104 -8.12 -3.31 5.94
CA ILE A 104 -8.17 -2.39 4.80
C ILE A 104 -8.00 -3.22 3.53
N ARG A 105 -8.87 -3.02 2.56
CA ARG A 105 -8.86 -3.73 1.28
C ARG A 105 -9.13 -2.81 0.12
N THR A 106 -8.49 -3.08 -1.00
CA THR A 106 -8.75 -2.45 -2.30
C THR A 106 -9.32 -3.49 -3.28
N GLY A 107 -10.25 -3.08 -4.14
CA GLY A 107 -10.83 -3.94 -5.19
C GLY A 107 -12.23 -4.48 -4.88
N GLU A 108 -12.61 -5.56 -5.58
CA GLU A 108 -14.00 -6.05 -5.61
C GLU A 108 -14.47 -6.61 -4.26
N GLN A 109 -15.63 -6.13 -3.82
CA GLN A 109 -16.33 -6.61 -2.62
C GLN A 109 -17.33 -7.70 -3.02
N TYR A 110 -17.25 -8.87 -2.39
CA TYR A 110 -18.18 -9.98 -2.66
C TYR A 110 -18.84 -10.53 -1.38
N PRO A 111 -20.06 -11.09 -1.47
CA PRO A 111 -20.76 -11.65 -0.32
C PRO A 111 -19.93 -12.71 0.43
N GLY A 112 -20.01 -12.71 1.76
CA GLY A 112 -19.28 -13.66 2.62
C GLY A 112 -17.84 -13.25 2.95
N MET A 113 -17.33 -12.15 2.37
CA MET A 113 -16.01 -11.62 2.70
C MET A 113 -15.86 -11.26 4.18
N LEU A 114 -16.88 -10.64 4.79
CA LEU A 114 -16.84 -10.29 6.23
C LEU A 114 -16.63 -11.52 7.13
N SER A 115 -17.26 -12.65 6.80
CA SER A 115 -17.07 -13.89 7.55
C SER A 115 -15.63 -14.38 7.48
N LYS A 116 -15.02 -14.35 6.28
CA LYS A 116 -13.59 -14.67 6.11
C LYS A 116 -12.68 -13.75 6.91
N ILE A 117 -13.00 -12.46 6.95
CA ILE A 117 -12.23 -11.48 7.72
C ILE A 117 -12.32 -11.80 9.22
N ILE A 118 -13.51 -12.12 9.72
CA ILE A 118 -13.69 -12.50 11.13
C ILE A 118 -12.88 -13.75 11.48
N GLU A 119 -12.76 -14.73 10.56
CA GLU A 119 -11.93 -15.92 10.76
C GLU A 119 -10.43 -15.59 10.87
N GLN A 120 -9.97 -14.52 10.23
CA GLN A 120 -8.58 -14.05 10.30
C GLN A 120 -8.28 -13.22 11.56
N LEU A 121 -9.31 -12.75 12.27
CA LEU A 121 -9.10 -11.99 13.49
C LEU A 121 -8.51 -12.88 14.59
N PRO A 122 -7.68 -12.31 15.48
CA PRO A 122 -7.12 -13.07 16.58
C PRO A 122 -8.21 -13.63 17.48
N ASN A 123 -8.29 -14.96 17.55
CA ASN A 123 -9.20 -15.70 18.42
C ASN A 123 -8.59 -15.98 19.79
N ASP A 124 -7.91 -14.98 20.38
CA ASP A 124 -7.27 -15.11 21.68
C ASP A 124 -8.26 -14.73 22.79
N PRO A 125 -8.58 -15.64 23.73
CA PRO A 125 -9.49 -15.36 24.84
C PRO A 125 -9.03 -14.20 25.74
N SER A 126 -7.75 -13.81 25.70
CA SER A 126 -7.21 -12.68 26.46
C SER A 126 -7.60 -11.30 25.89
N ILE A 127 -7.93 -11.23 24.60
CA ILE A 127 -8.31 -9.98 23.91
C ILE A 127 -9.78 -9.60 24.19
N GLY A 128 -10.57 -10.58 24.66
CA GLY A 128 -11.99 -10.43 24.94
C GLY A 128 -12.87 -10.72 23.74
N GLN A 129 -14.18 -10.50 23.87
CA GLN A 129 -15.14 -10.74 22.79
C GLN A 129 -15.21 -9.54 21.84
N LEU A 130 -15.49 -9.80 20.56
CA LEU A 130 -15.83 -8.77 19.58
C LEU A 130 -17.08 -8.01 20.05
N ALA A 131 -16.93 -6.70 20.29
CA ALA A 131 -17.99 -5.87 20.85
C ALA A 131 -18.57 -4.89 19.84
N ARG A 132 -17.77 -4.44 18.86
CA ARG A 132 -18.25 -3.51 17.84
C ARG A 132 -17.54 -3.75 16.53
N VAL A 133 -18.29 -3.66 15.44
CA VAL A 133 -17.77 -3.60 14.08
C VAL A 133 -18.25 -2.29 13.45
N LYS A 134 -17.35 -1.57 12.81
CA LYS A 134 -17.68 -0.42 11.95
C LYS A 134 -17.17 -0.73 10.55
N ILE A 135 -18.05 -0.63 9.56
CA ILE A 135 -17.72 -0.92 8.16
C ILE A 135 -17.84 0.38 7.40
N PHE A 136 -16.81 0.70 6.63
CA PHE A 136 -16.76 1.86 5.76
C PHE A 136 -16.33 1.42 4.38
N SER A 137 -17.03 1.91 3.36
CA SER A 137 -16.60 1.81 1.96
C SER A 137 -16.42 3.22 1.43
N SER A 138 -15.45 3.42 0.55
CA SER A 138 -15.30 4.67 -0.20
C SER A 138 -16.51 4.87 -1.13
N LEU A 139 -16.77 6.12 -1.51
CA LEU A 139 -17.88 6.51 -2.37
C LEU A 139 -17.76 5.93 -3.79
N ASP A 140 -16.54 5.59 -4.22
CA ASP A 140 -16.23 4.95 -5.49
C ASP A 140 -16.13 3.41 -5.39
N ASP A 141 -16.43 2.84 -4.21
CA ASP A 141 -16.34 1.41 -3.88
C ASP A 141 -14.95 0.76 -4.07
N THR A 142 -13.90 1.54 -4.33
CA THR A 142 -12.55 1.03 -4.57
C THR A 142 -11.81 0.61 -3.30
N LEU A 143 -12.21 1.14 -2.15
CA LEU A 143 -11.61 0.89 -0.84
C LEU A 143 -12.68 0.49 0.16
N ALA A 144 -12.38 -0.52 0.98
CA ALA A 144 -13.17 -0.80 2.16
C ALA A 144 -12.28 -0.96 3.40
N LEU A 145 -12.84 -0.51 4.52
CA LEU A 145 -12.21 -0.45 5.82
C LEU A 145 -13.19 -0.98 6.88
N ASP A 146 -12.84 -2.10 7.48
CA ASP A 146 -13.58 -2.69 8.58
C ASP A 146 -12.78 -2.52 9.87
N VAL A 147 -13.39 -1.91 10.89
CA VAL A 147 -12.79 -1.69 12.20
C VAL A 147 -13.50 -2.55 13.23
N PHE A 148 -12.77 -3.51 13.77
CA PHE A 148 -13.20 -4.47 14.79
C PHE A 148 -12.66 -4.02 16.14
N ARG A 149 -13.54 -3.89 17.12
CA ARG A 149 -13.17 -3.56 18.50
C ARG A 149 -13.57 -4.69 19.44
N PHE A 150 -12.59 -5.15 20.20
CA PHE A 150 -12.71 -6.19 21.20
C PHE A 150 -12.76 -5.60 22.62
N GLY A 151 -13.32 -6.38 23.54
CA GLY A 151 -13.45 -6.04 24.95
C GLY A 151 -14.80 -5.43 25.31
N ARG A 152 -15.04 -5.18 26.61
CA ARG A 152 -16.34 -4.66 27.07
C ARG A 152 -16.49 -3.18 26.73
N GLN A 153 -17.57 -2.85 26.02
CA GLN A 153 -18.02 -1.48 25.94
C GLN A 153 -18.81 -1.19 27.21
N GLU A 154 -18.35 -0.24 28.01
CA GLU A 154 -19.15 0.24 29.14
C GLU A 154 -20.44 0.86 28.60
N PRO A 155 -21.60 0.57 29.22
CA PRO A 155 -22.86 1.19 28.83
C PRO A 155 -22.71 2.71 28.86
N PHE A 156 -23.28 3.39 27.87
CA PHE A 156 -23.34 4.85 27.86
C PHE A 156 -24.16 5.31 29.06
N ARG A 157 -23.52 5.91 30.07
CA ARG A 157 -24.18 6.31 31.32
C ARG A 157 -24.34 7.82 31.47
N ASN A 158 -23.89 8.60 30.47
CA ASN A 158 -23.85 10.06 30.51
C ASN A 158 -23.13 10.60 31.77
N ALA A 159 -22.19 9.81 32.29
CA ALA A 159 -21.50 10.06 33.54
C ALA A 159 -20.17 10.77 33.31
N THR A 160 -19.48 10.45 32.21
CA THR A 160 -18.17 11.05 31.91
C THR A 160 -18.31 12.36 31.10
N PRO A 161 -17.31 13.26 31.18
CA PRO A 161 -17.28 14.48 30.36
C PRO A 161 -17.30 14.18 28.86
N GLU A 162 -16.64 13.10 28.43
CA GLU A 162 -16.63 12.65 27.03
C GLU A 162 -18.00 12.15 26.56
N GLU A 163 -18.74 11.41 27.41
CA GLU A 163 -20.10 10.98 27.10
C GLU A 163 -21.05 12.16 26.95
N LYS A 164 -20.91 13.17 27.81
CA LYS A 164 -21.72 14.41 27.73
C LYS A 164 -21.44 15.20 26.45
N ALA A 165 -20.18 15.25 26.01
CA ALA A 165 -19.79 15.91 24.78
C ALA A 165 -20.29 15.18 23.51
N ALA A 166 -20.62 13.89 23.60
CA ALA A 166 -21.21 13.13 22.49
C ALA A 166 -22.70 13.44 22.26
N LEU A 167 -23.36 14.17 23.17
CA LEU A 167 -24.77 14.57 23.06
C LEU A 167 -24.97 15.98 22.48
N SER A 168 -23.89 16.78 22.39
CA SER A 168 -23.89 18.15 21.85
C SER A 168 -23.48 18.17 20.39
#